data_AF-A0A848CX91-F1
#
_entry.id   AF-A0A848CX91-F1
#
_cell.length_a   1.000
_cell.length_b   1.000
_cell.length_c   1.000
_cell.angle_alpha   90.00
_cell.angle_beta   90.00
_cell.angle_gamma   90.00
#
_symmetry.space_group_name_H-M   'P 1'
#
loop_
_entity.id
_entity.type
_entity.pdbx_description
1 polymer ?
#
loop_
_entity_poly.entity_id
_entity_poly.type
_entity_poly.pdbx_seq_one_letter_code
_entity_poly.pdbx_strand_id
1 'polypeptide(L)' 'MKRKKYSFEFKCEVVKQALEEQSLGSVARRHQLNSLIIYRWISEYKQGKYNVAVNSKQNTL' A
#
# COMPACT_ATOMS: atom_id res chain seq x y z
N MET A 1 -19.58 7.38 4.64
CA MET A 1 -18.71 6.17 4.54
C MET A 1 -17.46 6.38 5.39
N LYS A 2 -17.09 5.44 6.28
CA LYS A 2 -15.82 5.51 7.03
C LYS A 2 -14.67 5.08 6.12
N ARG A 3 -13.62 5.90 6.03
CA ARG A 3 -12.39 5.50 5.31
C ARG A 3 -11.70 4.38 6.10
N LYS A 4 -11.52 3.21 5.49
CA LYS A 4 -10.68 2.14 6.07
C LYS A 4 -9.24 2.66 6.16
N LYS A 5 -8.67 2.64 7.37
CA LYS A 5 -7.25 2.92 7.61
C LYS A 5 -6.52 1.59 7.65
N TYR A 6 -5.43 1.49 6.88
CA TYR A 6 -4.54 0.34 6.87
C TYR A 6 -3.22 0.75 7.52
N SER A 7 -2.67 -0.12 8.37
CA SER A 7 -1.36 0.11 8.98
C SER A 7 -0.26 0.10 7.92
N PHE A 8 0.86 0.76 8.22
CA PHE A 8 2.02 0.80 7.34
C PHE A 8 2.56 -0.60 7.04
N GLU A 9 2.70 -1.42 8.08
CA GLU A 9 3.16 -2.81 8.00
C GLU A 9 2.31 -3.64 7.05
N PHE A 10 0.97 -3.56 7.18
CA PHE A 10 0.05 -4.26 6.31
C PHE A 10 0.18 -3.84 4.84
N LYS A 11 0.34 -2.53 4.58
CA LYS A 11 0.57 -2.04 3.21
C LYS A 11 1.86 -2.60 2.64
N CYS A 12 2.94 -2.62 3.43
CA CYS A 12 4.23 -3.18 3.01
C CYS A 12 4.13 -4.67 2.69
N GLU A 13 3.44 -5.45 3.53
CA GLU A 13 3.22 -6.88 3.31
C GLU A 13 2.48 -7.14 1.99
N VAL A 14 1.36 -6.42 1.78
CA VAL A 14 0.55 -6.54 0.56
C VAL A 14 1.33 -6.14 -0.69
N VAL A 15 2.11 -5.06 -0.62
CA VAL A 15 2.97 -4.61 -1.73
C VAL A 15 4.02 -5.66 -2.07
N LYS A 16 4.69 -6.25 -1.07
CA LYS A 16 5.68 -7.32 -1.28
C LYS A 16 5.05 -8.53 -1.98
N GLN A 17 3.93 -9.04 -1.45
CA GLN A 17 3.21 -10.17 -2.07
C GLN A 17 2.78 -9.86 -3.51
N ALA A 18 2.31 -8.65 -3.78
CA ALA A 18 1.90 -8.26 -5.13
C ALA A 18 3.07 -8.15 -6.12
N LEU A 19 4.26 -7.79 -5.64
CA LEU A 19 5.49 -7.77 -6.44
C LEU A 19 6.03 -9.19 -6.69
N GLU A 20 5.93 -10.09 -5.70
CA GLU A 20 6.35 -11.49 -5.80
C GLU A 20 5.42 -12.32 -6.70
N GLU A 21 4.10 -12.26 -6.46
CA GLU A 21 3.10 -13.02 -7.22
C GLU A 21 2.83 -12.45 -8.63
N GLN A 22 3.28 -11.22 -8.91
CA GLN A 22 3.00 -10.46 -10.15
C GLN A 22 1.51 -10.38 -10.52
N SER A 23 0.60 -10.60 -9.55
CA SER A 23 -0.84 -10.62 -9.75
C SER A 23 -1.57 -9.78 -8.70
N LEU A 24 -1.96 -8.57 -9.09
CA LEU A 24 -2.72 -7.65 -8.23
C LEU A 24 -4.10 -8.21 -7.86
N GLY A 25 -4.75 -8.93 -8.79
CA GLY A 25 -6.10 -9.46 -8.60
C GLY A 25 -6.15 -10.57 -7.55
N SER A 26 -5.17 -11.49 -7.59
CA SER A 26 -5.06 -12.58 -6.62
C SER A 26 -4.86 -12.06 -5.21
N VAL A 27 -3.89 -11.14 -5.04
CA VAL A 27 -3.59 -10.51 -3.75
C VAL A 27 -4.76 -9.68 -3.25
N ALA A 28 -5.42 -8.91 -4.13
CA ALA A 28 -6.61 -8.13 -3.78
C ALA A 28 -7.74 -9.01 -3.24
N ARG A 29 -8.02 -10.15 -3.88
CA ARG A 29 -9.04 -11.09 -3.41
C ARG A 29 -8.69 -11.70 -2.05
N ARG A 30 -7.43 -12.12 -1.84
CA ARG A 30 -6.98 -12.71 -0.57
C ARG A 30 -7.14 -11.74 0.61
N HIS A 31 -6.78 -10.48 0.40
CA HIS A 31 -6.83 -9.44 1.43
C HIS A 31 -8.14 -8.65 1.46
N GLN A 32 -9.12 -9.01 0.63
CA GLN A 32 -10.40 -8.30 0.47
C GLN A 32 -10.20 -6.79 0.18
N LEU A 33 -9.24 -6.51 -0.69
CA LEU A 33 -8.84 -5.18 -1.14
C LEU A 33 -9.29 -4.93 -2.57
N ASN A 34 -9.21 -3.68 -2.98
CA ASN A 34 -9.34 -3.30 -4.39
C ASN A 34 -7.94 -3.33 -5.04
N SER A 35 -7.79 -3.93 -6.22
CA SER A 35 -6.51 -3.96 -6.94
C SER A 35 -5.94 -2.55 -7.20
N LEU A 36 -6.80 -1.54 -7.36
CA LEU A 36 -6.40 -0.14 -7.51
C LEU A 36 -5.69 0.43 -6.29
N ILE A 37 -6.08 0.02 -5.06
CA ILE A 37 -5.39 0.51 -3.86
C ILE A 37 -4.01 -0.14 -3.72
N ILE A 38 -3.86 -1.40 -4.14
CA ILE A 38 -2.58 -2.09 -4.17
C ILE A 38 -1.67 -1.45 -5.22
N TYR A 39 -2.19 -1.17 -6.42
CA TYR A 39 -1.45 -0.45 -7.46
C TYR A 39 -0.93 0.91 -6.94
N ARG A 40 -1.78 1.65 -6.21
CA ARG A 40 -1.37 2.91 -5.58
C ARG A 40 -0.24 2.70 -4.56
N TRP A 41 -0.36 1.71 -3.68
CA TRP A 41 0.68 1.43 -2.68
C TRP A 41 2.00 0.99 -3.32
N ILE A 42 1.97 0.21 -4.39
CA ILE A 42 3.18 -0.15 -5.16
C ILE A 42 3.82 1.10 -5.75
N SER A 43 3.03 2.01 -6.33
CA SER A 43 3.54 3.27 -6.88
C SER A 43 4.16 4.14 -5.78
N GLU A 44 3.48 4.30 -4.64
CA GLU A 44 4.02 4.98 -3.46
C GLU A 44 5.32 4.30 -2.94
N TYR A 45 5.38 2.97 -2.95
CA TYR A 45 6.58 2.18 -2.58
C TYR A 45 7.76 2.46 -3.50
N LYS A 46 7.54 2.43 -4.82
CA LYS A 46 8.55 2.73 -5.83
C LYS A 46 9.02 4.19 -5.78
N GLN A 47 8.15 5.11 -5.40
CA GLN A 47 8.48 6.53 -5.18
C GLN A 47 9.27 6.77 -3.89
N GLY A 48 9.58 5.72 -3.12
CA GLY A 48 10.34 5.85 -1.88
C GLY A 48 9.54 6.44 -0.72
N LYS A 49 8.21 6.58 -0.80
CA LYS A 49 7.39 7.00 0.36
C LYS A 49 7.46 6.05 1.55
N TYR A 50 7.88 4.81 1.31
CA TYR A 50 8.11 3.79 2.34
C TYR A 50 9.59 3.62 2.68
N ASN A 51 10.50 4.29 1.94
CA ASN A 51 11.91 4.39 2.33
C ASN A 51 12.00 5.44 3.43
N VAL A 52 12.32 4.97 4.64
CA VAL A 52 12.44 5.79 5.84
C VAL A 52 13.68 6.68 5.71
N ALA A 53 13.52 7.83 5.06
CA ALA A 53 14.34 9.00 5.31
C ALA A 53 13.43 10.06 5.95
N VAL A 54 13.44 10.07 7.27
CA VAL A 54 13.20 11.22 8.16
C VAL A 54 12.77 12.53 7.46
N ASN A 55 11.46 12.83 7.40
CA ASN A 55 10.84 14.17 7.50
C ASN A 55 9.34 14.08 7.16
N SER A 56 8.43 14.15 8.13
CA SER A 56 7.90 15.34 8.80
C SER A 56 6.69 15.96 8.09
N LYS A 57 5.58 15.98 8.84
CA LYS A 57 4.38 16.84 8.71
C LYS A 57 3.78 17.01 7.32
N GLN A 58 2.62 16.40 7.08
CA GLN A 58 1.48 16.90 6.29
C GLN A 58 0.45 15.75 6.32
N ASN A 59 -0.76 15.88 6.89
CA ASN A 59 -1.74 16.91 6.60
C ASN A 59 -2.78 16.97 7.73
N THR A 60 -2.66 17.99 8.58
CA THR A 60 -3.81 18.59 9.27
C THR A 60 -4.29 19.72 8.36
N LEU A 61 -5.55 19.66 7.94
CA LEU A 61 -6.49 20.77 7.67
C LEU A 61 -7.85 20.11 7.38
#